data_AF-A0A7W1H077-F1
#
_entry.id   AF-A0A7W1H077-F1
#
_cell.length_a   1.000
_cell.length_b   1.000
_cell.length_c   1.000
_cell.angle_alpha   90.00
_cell.angle_beta   90.00
_cell.angle_gamma   90.00
#
_symmetry.space_group_name_H-M   'P 1'
#
loop_
_entity.id
_entity.type
_entity.pdbx_description
1 polymer ?
#
loop_
_entity_poly.entity_id
_entity_poly.type
_entity_poly.pdbx_seq_one_letter_code
_entity_poly.pdbx_strand_id
1 'polypeptide(L)'
;MTEMSRSGGSTVVIAGFVVFLIAVGYLVASSVAKKTVLVFEPTPAGHSRPERGNALFDTVTIDAGDARAWRFFDVDRGSVMMPPDTSGWDLAFRRFHIRAAGAVADGGQVAFARLADVPPQNFQSGWDTRDSSNTAIRRWYKYSMLTHLLEPNGHMYVVRTQEGQRAKLEILSYYCQRLTPGCVTFRYEKIRSP
;
A
#
# COMPACT_ATOMS: atom_id res chain seq x y z
N MET A 1 -1.87 -64.12 32.63
CA MET A 1 -0.96 -62.97 32.86
C MET A 1 -0.83 -62.25 31.53
N THR A 2 -1.63 -61.21 31.30
CA THR A 2 -1.56 -60.42 30.06
C THR A 2 -2.04 -59.01 30.38
N GLU A 3 -1.12 -58.18 30.89
CA GLU A 3 -1.37 -56.75 31.07
C GLU A 3 -0.95 -56.05 29.77
N MET A 4 -1.94 -55.78 28.93
CA MET A 4 -1.76 -55.17 27.61
C MET A 4 -1.61 -53.66 27.76
N SER A 5 -0.41 -53.17 27.41
CA SER A 5 -0.11 -51.88 26.76
C SER A 5 -1.24 -50.84 26.79
N ARG A 6 -1.20 -49.92 27.76
CA ARG A 6 -2.14 -48.77 27.85
C ARG A 6 -1.42 -47.41 27.99
N SER A 7 -0.10 -47.36 27.83
CA SER A 7 0.71 -46.14 28.01
C SER A 7 0.83 -45.27 26.76
N GLY A 8 0.77 -45.85 25.56
CA GLY A 8 0.96 -45.11 24.30
C GLY A 8 -0.16 -44.11 23.99
N GLY A 9 -1.41 -44.41 24.37
CA GLY A 9 -2.57 -43.56 24.09
C GLY A 9 -2.58 -42.25 24.87
N SER A 10 -2.27 -42.28 26.17
CA SER A 10 -2.26 -41.07 27.02
C SER A 10 -1.17 -40.10 26.60
N THR A 11 0.01 -40.58 26.23
CA THR A 11 1.13 -39.71 25.81
C THR A 11 0.81 -38.97 24.52
N VAL A 12 0.13 -39.61 23.57
CA VAL A 12 -0.33 -38.98 22.32
C VAL A 12 -1.41 -37.93 22.58
N VAL A 13 -2.37 -38.20 23.46
CA VAL A 13 -3.42 -37.23 23.83
C VAL A 13 -2.83 -36.02 24.54
N ILE A 14 -1.91 -36.22 25.48
CA ILE A 14 -1.24 -35.12 26.20
C ILE A 14 -0.40 -34.28 25.23
N ALA A 15 0.38 -34.91 24.36
CA ALA A 15 1.16 -34.19 23.35
C ALA A 15 0.25 -33.38 22.42
N GLY A 16 -0.87 -33.96 21.97
CA GLY A 16 -1.87 -33.26 21.15
C GLY A 16 -2.48 -32.06 21.87
N PHE A 17 -2.82 -32.19 23.16
CA PHE A 17 -3.36 -31.11 23.97
C PHE A 17 -2.34 -29.98 24.18
N VAL A 18 -1.06 -30.31 24.41
CA VAL A 18 0.01 -29.30 24.53
C VAL A 18 0.18 -28.53 23.22
N VAL A 19 0.20 -29.21 22.07
CA VAL A 19 0.27 -28.56 20.76
C VAL A 19 -0.94 -27.66 20.52
N PHE A 20 -2.14 -28.11 20.89
CA PHE A 20 -3.35 -27.29 20.82
C PHE A 20 -3.24 -26.02 21.66
N LEU A 21 -2.78 -26.13 22.92
CA LEU A 21 -2.57 -24.97 23.78
C LEU A 21 -1.53 -24.00 23.23
N ILE A 22 -0.44 -24.49 22.64
CA ILE A 22 0.57 -23.65 21.97
C ILE A 22 -0.06 -22.92 20.78
N ALA A 23 -0.86 -23.61 19.95
CA ALA A 23 -1.54 -23.01 18.81
C ALA A 23 -2.54 -21.93 19.24
N VAL A 24 -3.37 -22.19 20.27
CA VAL A 24 -4.30 -21.21 20.84
C VAL A 24 -3.54 -20.03 21.44
N GLY A 25 -2.48 -20.29 22.22
CA GLY A 25 -1.63 -19.25 22.78
C GLY A 25 -1.01 -18.36 21.71
N TYR A 26 -0.53 -18.95 20.62
CA TYR A 26 0.00 -18.23 19.46
C TYR A 26 -1.08 -17.38 18.75
N LEU A 27 -2.27 -17.94 18.53
CA LEU A 27 -3.40 -17.21 17.92
C LEU A 27 -3.86 -16.04 18.79
N VAL A 28 -3.96 -16.24 20.10
CA VAL A 28 -4.32 -15.18 21.04
C VAL A 28 -3.23 -14.10 21.08
N ALA A 29 -1.96 -14.50 21.22
CA ALA A 29 -0.84 -13.56 21.25
C ALA A 29 -0.75 -12.75 19.95
N SER A 30 -0.90 -13.39 18.79
CA SER A 30 -0.89 -12.71 17.48
C SER A 30 -2.12 -11.82 17.27
N SER A 31 -3.28 -12.18 17.84
CA SER A 31 -4.49 -11.34 17.81
C SER A 31 -4.39 -10.11 18.71
N VAL A 32 -3.62 -10.18 19.81
CA VAL A 32 -3.45 -9.08 20.77
C VAL A 32 -2.25 -8.20 20.42
N ALA A 33 -1.26 -8.75 19.71
CA ALA A 33 -0.11 -7.99 19.20
C ALA A 33 -0.60 -6.83 18.32
N LYS A 34 -0.53 -5.61 18.86
CA LYS A 34 -0.96 -4.39 18.15
C LYS A 34 -0.04 -4.14 16.96
N LYS A 35 -0.48 -4.56 15.78
CA LYS A 35 0.13 -4.12 14.53
C LYS A 35 -0.41 -2.73 14.22
N THR A 36 0.38 -1.71 14.55
CA THR A 36 0.03 -0.31 14.30
C THR A 36 0.35 0.02 12.84
N VAL A 37 -0.69 0.13 12.02
CA VAL A 37 -0.59 0.81 10.73
C VAL A 37 -0.47 2.31 10.96
N LEU A 38 0.29 2.98 10.10
CA LEU A 38 0.42 4.43 10.15
C LEU A 38 -0.92 5.08 9.80
N VAL A 39 -1.23 6.24 10.37
CA VAL A 39 -2.44 7.01 10.07
C VAL A 39 -2.07 8.44 9.75
N PHE A 40 -2.78 9.06 8.80
CA PHE A 40 -2.48 10.41 8.35
C PHE A 40 -3.76 11.24 8.19
N GLU A 41 -3.65 12.55 8.32
CA GLU A 41 -4.73 13.45 7.89
C GLU A 41 -4.71 13.60 6.37
N PRO A 42 -5.88 13.70 5.70
CA PRO A 42 -5.95 14.05 4.29
C PRO A 42 -5.22 15.35 3.98
N THR A 43 -4.44 15.34 2.90
CA THR A 43 -3.83 16.56 2.38
C THR A 43 -4.95 17.47 1.85
N PRO A 44 -5.00 18.75 2.27
CA PRO A 44 -5.98 19.68 1.74
C PRO A 44 -5.93 19.74 0.22
N ALA A 45 -7.10 19.81 -0.40
CA ALA A 45 -7.18 19.92 -1.84
C ALA A 45 -6.59 21.25 -2.34
N GLY A 46 -5.95 21.23 -3.51
CA GLY A 46 -5.23 22.39 -4.03
C GLY A 46 -3.90 22.68 -3.32
N HIS A 47 -3.55 21.92 -2.27
CA HIS A 47 -2.21 21.99 -1.71
C HIS A 47 -1.22 21.49 -2.75
N SER A 48 -0.32 22.37 -3.18
CA SER A 48 0.84 22.05 -4.00
C SER A 48 2.10 22.05 -3.15
N ARG A 49 3.07 21.25 -3.57
CA ARG A 49 4.41 21.31 -2.99
C ARG A 49 4.97 22.74 -3.11
N PRO A 50 5.49 23.35 -2.03
CA PRO A 50 6.26 24.58 -2.17
C PRO A 50 7.53 24.28 -2.97
N GLU A 51 7.75 25.00 -4.08
CA GLU A 51 8.89 24.83 -5.00
C GLU A 51 10.27 24.90 -4.30
N ARG A 52 10.32 25.46 -3.09
CA ARG A 52 11.52 25.78 -2.30
C ARG A 52 11.69 24.97 -1.02
N GLY A 53 11.19 23.73 -0.97
CA GLY A 53 11.48 22.80 0.13
C GLY A 53 12.70 21.92 -0.18
N ASN A 54 13.73 21.96 0.67
CA ASN A 54 14.90 21.04 0.65
C ASN A 54 14.54 19.55 0.87
N ALA A 55 13.25 19.20 0.93
CA ALA A 55 12.82 17.82 1.08
C ALA A 55 13.10 17.05 -0.22
N LEU A 56 13.85 15.95 -0.15
CA LEU A 56 14.12 15.11 -1.32
C LEU A 56 12.83 14.47 -1.86
N PHE A 57 11.83 14.26 -1.01
CA PHE A 57 10.54 13.66 -1.33
C PHE A 57 9.41 14.38 -0.59
N ASP A 58 8.19 14.26 -1.10
CA ASP A 58 6.98 14.73 -0.42
C ASP A 58 6.13 13.56 0.05
N THR A 59 5.24 13.82 1.01
CA THR A 59 4.22 12.88 1.47
C THR A 59 2.85 13.49 1.24
N VAL A 60 1.97 12.73 0.58
CA VAL A 60 0.61 13.16 0.23
C VAL A 60 -0.36 12.10 0.74
N THR A 61 -1.49 12.55 1.29
CA THR A 61 -2.59 11.69 1.72
C THR A 61 -3.85 12.04 0.94
N ILE A 62 -4.34 11.09 0.14
CA ILE A 62 -5.55 11.26 -0.67
C ILE A 62 -6.74 10.65 0.06
N ASP A 63 -7.80 11.45 0.31
CA ASP A 63 -9.08 10.94 0.80
C ASP A 63 -9.88 10.24 -0.32
N ALA A 64 -9.55 8.97 -0.55
CA ALA A 64 -10.22 8.07 -1.46
C ALA A 64 -11.31 7.24 -0.76
N GLY A 65 -11.91 7.75 0.33
CA GLY A 65 -12.93 7.04 1.11
C GLY A 65 -14.19 6.69 0.32
N ASP A 66 -14.56 7.51 -0.67
CA ASP A 66 -15.72 7.31 -1.54
C ASP A 66 -15.51 6.14 -2.52
N ALA A 67 -16.41 5.16 -2.49
CA ALA A 67 -16.36 3.99 -3.37
C ALA A 67 -16.80 4.28 -4.81
N ARG A 68 -17.44 5.42 -5.07
CA ARG A 68 -17.99 5.82 -6.38
C ARG A 68 -17.13 6.89 -7.06
N ALA A 69 -16.48 7.75 -6.29
CA ALA A 69 -15.69 8.86 -6.83
C ALA A 69 -14.19 8.54 -6.88
N TRP A 70 -13.55 8.93 -7.99
CA TRP A 70 -12.10 8.97 -8.08
C TRP A 70 -11.59 10.31 -7.56
N ARG A 71 -10.47 10.27 -6.84
CA ARG A 71 -9.66 11.43 -6.48
C ARG A 71 -8.42 11.46 -7.33
N PHE A 72 -7.93 12.65 -7.67
CA PHE A 72 -6.87 12.81 -8.65
C PHE A 72 -5.69 13.54 -8.05
N PHE A 73 -4.49 13.14 -8.48
CA PHE A 73 -3.24 13.74 -8.11
C PHE A 73 -2.42 13.99 -9.38
N ASP A 74 -1.89 15.20 -9.47
CA ASP A 74 -0.97 15.65 -10.52
C ASP A 74 0.45 15.58 -9.95
N VAL A 75 1.27 14.69 -10.51
CA VAL A 75 2.65 14.45 -10.04
C VAL A 75 3.55 15.62 -10.40
N ASP A 76 3.29 16.26 -11.53
CA ASP A 76 4.09 17.37 -12.02
C ASP A 76 3.93 18.62 -11.15
N ARG A 77 2.68 18.97 -10.83
CA ARG A 77 2.32 20.06 -9.90
C ARG A 77 2.46 19.68 -8.43
N GLY A 78 2.52 18.38 -8.13
CA GLY A 78 2.54 17.86 -6.78
C GLY A 78 1.29 18.23 -5.99
N SER A 79 0.11 18.16 -6.63
CA SER A 79 -1.13 18.69 -6.08
C SER A 79 -2.31 17.72 -6.14
N VAL A 80 -3.14 17.78 -5.10
CA VAL A 80 -4.43 17.07 -5.07
C VAL A 80 -5.46 17.90 -5.84
N MET A 81 -6.02 17.32 -6.90
CA MET A 81 -6.92 18.03 -7.81
C MET A 81 -8.37 17.95 -7.36
N MET A 82 -9.18 18.95 -7.74
CA MET A 82 -10.62 18.96 -7.52
C MET A 82 -11.39 19.26 -8.80
N PRO A 83 -12.60 18.69 -8.95
CA PRO A 83 -13.55 19.16 -9.96
C PRO A 83 -13.78 20.68 -9.86
N PRO A 84 -14.01 21.37 -10.98
CA PRO A 84 -14.20 20.80 -12.32
C PRO A 84 -12.89 20.50 -13.06
N ASP A 85 -11.75 21.06 -12.63
CA ASP A 85 -10.48 20.89 -13.34
C ASP A 85 -9.66 19.72 -12.79
N THR A 86 -9.91 18.56 -13.39
CA THR A 86 -9.11 17.35 -13.20
C THR A 86 -8.41 16.95 -14.50
N SER A 87 -8.19 17.91 -15.41
CA SER A 87 -7.48 17.67 -16.66
C SER A 87 -5.97 17.58 -16.39
N GLY A 88 -5.31 16.52 -16.88
CA GLY A 88 -3.88 16.28 -16.60
C GLY A 88 -3.60 15.58 -15.26
N TRP A 89 -4.51 14.74 -14.77
CA TRP A 89 -4.22 13.87 -13.63
C TRP A 89 -3.20 12.79 -14.02
N ASP A 90 -2.30 12.45 -13.09
CA ASP A 90 -1.32 11.38 -13.29
C ASP A 90 -1.68 10.11 -12.54
N LEU A 91 -2.19 10.30 -11.32
CA LEU A 91 -2.65 9.23 -10.45
C LEU A 91 -4.10 9.46 -10.05
N ALA A 92 -4.90 8.41 -10.09
CA ALA A 92 -6.25 8.41 -9.57
C ALA A 92 -6.42 7.35 -8.49
N PHE A 93 -7.13 7.71 -7.43
CA PHE A 93 -7.35 6.88 -6.25
C PHE A 93 -8.85 6.72 -5.98
N ARG A 94 -9.27 5.49 -5.67
CA ARG A 94 -10.63 5.17 -5.22
C ARG A 94 -10.57 3.97 -4.30
N ARG A 95 -10.88 4.15 -3.01
CA ARG A 95 -10.58 3.15 -1.98
C ARG A 95 -9.10 2.76 -2.08
N PHE A 96 -8.79 1.47 -2.09
CA PHE A 96 -7.44 0.95 -2.27
C PHE A 96 -7.01 0.83 -3.75
N HIS A 97 -7.87 1.20 -4.70
CA HIS A 97 -7.56 1.12 -6.12
C HIS A 97 -6.74 2.34 -6.56
N ILE A 98 -5.71 2.08 -7.36
CA ILE A 98 -4.81 3.09 -7.91
C ILE A 98 -4.75 2.92 -9.43
N ARG A 99 -4.95 4.03 -10.14
CA ARG A 99 -4.74 4.14 -11.59
C ARG A 99 -3.63 5.12 -11.88
N ALA A 100 -2.85 4.83 -12.92
CA ALA A 100 -1.91 5.74 -13.54
C ALA A 100 -2.42 6.11 -14.95
N ALA A 101 -2.43 7.40 -15.27
CA ALA A 101 -2.88 7.90 -16.57
C ALA A 101 -1.94 7.49 -17.71
N GLY A 102 -0.64 7.43 -17.44
CA GLY A 102 0.39 6.92 -18.34
C GLY A 102 0.66 5.43 -18.10
N ALA A 103 1.79 5.14 -17.44
CA ALA A 103 2.20 3.77 -17.12
C ALA A 103 2.82 3.67 -15.72
N VAL A 104 2.78 2.48 -15.13
CA VAL A 104 3.41 2.20 -13.83
C VAL A 104 4.21 0.91 -13.89
N ALA A 105 5.35 0.89 -13.20
CA ALA A 105 6.21 -0.26 -13.04
C ALA A 105 6.39 -0.57 -11.54
N ASP A 106 6.45 -1.87 -11.21
CA ASP A 106 6.79 -2.35 -9.86
C ASP A 106 8.30 -2.60 -9.81
N GLY A 107 9.00 -1.82 -8.97
CA GLY A 107 10.43 -1.94 -8.71
C GLY A 107 10.78 -2.86 -7.54
N GLY A 108 9.78 -3.47 -6.90
CA GLY A 108 9.97 -4.39 -5.77
C GLY A 108 10.40 -3.70 -4.47
N GLN A 109 10.84 -4.50 -3.51
CA GLN A 109 11.29 -4.02 -2.20
C GLN A 109 12.73 -3.49 -2.28
N VAL A 110 12.88 -2.27 -2.76
CA VAL A 110 14.16 -1.53 -2.76
C VAL A 110 14.05 -0.28 -1.90
N ALA A 111 15.17 0.19 -1.35
CA ALA A 111 15.17 1.43 -0.57
C ALA A 111 14.74 2.61 -1.45
N PHE A 112 13.85 3.47 -0.94
CA PHE A 112 13.31 4.65 -1.67
C PHE A 112 14.41 5.51 -2.30
N ALA A 113 15.55 5.68 -1.61
CA ALA A 113 16.69 6.43 -2.12
C ALA A 113 17.35 5.80 -3.37
N ARG A 114 17.34 4.46 -3.49
CA ARG A 114 18.07 3.70 -4.52
C ARG A 114 17.28 3.37 -5.78
N LEU A 115 15.95 3.57 -5.78
CA LEU A 115 15.12 3.15 -6.93
C LEU A 115 15.53 3.85 -8.24
N ALA A 116 16.08 5.06 -8.17
CA ALA A 116 16.56 5.78 -9.36
C ALA A 116 17.83 5.15 -9.97
N ASP A 117 18.63 4.44 -9.17
CA ASP A 117 19.88 3.80 -9.62
C ASP A 117 19.60 2.52 -10.41
N VAL A 118 18.47 1.87 -10.15
CA VAL A 118 18.03 0.64 -10.81
C VAL A 118 16.61 0.84 -11.34
N PRO A 119 16.45 1.54 -12.49
CA PRO A 119 15.14 1.88 -12.99
C PRO A 119 14.36 0.61 -13.38
N PRO A 120 13.09 0.49 -12.98
CA PRO A 120 12.27 -0.64 -13.38
C PRO A 120 11.98 -0.56 -14.89
N GLN A 121 11.97 -1.73 -15.54
CA GLN A 121 11.85 -1.82 -17.01
C GLN A 121 10.44 -2.24 -17.46
N ASN A 122 9.64 -2.80 -16.54
CA ASN A 122 8.34 -3.43 -16.77
C ASN A 122 7.17 -2.44 -16.66
N PHE A 123 7.22 -1.31 -17.37
CA PHE A 123 6.11 -0.35 -17.38
C PHE A 123 4.85 -0.94 -18.02
N GLN A 124 3.74 -0.83 -17.30
CA GLN A 124 2.42 -1.30 -17.73
C GLN A 124 1.46 -0.11 -17.77
N SER A 125 0.93 0.16 -18.97
CA SER A 125 -0.12 1.15 -19.18
C SER A 125 -1.51 0.52 -19.04
N GLY A 126 -2.51 1.38 -18.87
CA GLY A 126 -3.90 0.97 -18.73
C GLY A 126 -4.19 0.23 -17.42
N TRP A 127 -5.47 -0.05 -17.20
CA TRP A 127 -5.96 -0.69 -15.99
C TRP A 127 -6.86 -1.87 -16.34
N ASP A 128 -6.89 -2.84 -15.42
CA ASP A 128 -7.78 -3.97 -15.51
C ASP A 128 -9.24 -3.51 -15.40
N THR A 129 -10.14 -4.01 -16.24
CA THR A 129 -11.54 -3.59 -16.27
C THR A 129 -12.35 -4.11 -15.08
N ARG A 130 -11.96 -5.24 -14.47
CA ARG A 130 -12.60 -5.82 -13.28
C ARG A 130 -12.15 -5.11 -12.02
N ASP A 131 -10.85 -4.97 -11.83
CA ASP A 131 -10.26 -4.38 -10.61
C ASP A 131 -10.12 -2.85 -10.71
N SER A 132 -10.35 -2.28 -11.89
CA SER A 132 -10.23 -0.84 -12.13
C SER A 132 -8.88 -0.25 -11.69
N SER A 133 -7.79 -1.03 -11.74
CA SER A 133 -6.46 -0.65 -11.24
C SER A 133 -5.37 -1.10 -12.21
N ASN A 134 -4.25 -0.36 -12.26
CA ASN A 134 -3.08 -0.80 -13.05
C ASN A 134 -2.49 -2.08 -12.44
N THR A 135 -2.13 -3.03 -13.30
CA THR A 135 -1.65 -4.36 -12.90
C THR A 135 -0.41 -4.31 -12.01
N ALA A 136 0.55 -3.45 -12.34
CA ALA A 136 1.81 -3.35 -11.60
C ALA A 136 1.63 -2.89 -10.14
N ILE A 137 0.62 -2.07 -9.83
CA ILE A 137 0.43 -1.48 -8.50
C ILE A 137 -0.79 -2.03 -7.75
N ARG A 138 -1.63 -2.87 -8.36
CA ARG A 138 -2.88 -3.34 -7.72
C ARG A 138 -2.67 -4.07 -6.38
N ARG A 139 -1.48 -4.65 -6.18
CA ARG A 139 -1.08 -5.41 -4.98
C ARG A 139 -0.12 -4.64 -4.08
N TRP A 140 -0.25 -3.31 -4.02
CA TRP A 140 0.56 -2.45 -3.14
C TRP A 140 0.42 -2.77 -1.64
N TYR A 141 -0.58 -3.57 -1.26
CA TYR A 141 -0.82 -3.97 0.11
C TYR A 141 -0.83 -5.49 0.31
N LYS A 142 -0.65 -5.90 1.56
CA LYS A 142 -0.91 -7.23 2.11
C LYS A 142 -2.15 -7.16 2.99
N TYR A 143 -3.08 -8.06 2.77
CA TYR A 143 -4.29 -8.17 3.59
C TYR A 143 -4.07 -9.15 4.74
N SER A 144 -4.32 -8.71 5.97
CA SER A 144 -4.29 -9.56 7.16
C SER A 144 -5.68 -10.15 7.41
N MET A 145 -5.82 -11.48 7.39
CA MET A 145 -7.08 -12.15 7.73
C MET A 145 -7.44 -12.02 9.21
N LEU A 146 -6.44 -11.80 10.08
CA LEU A 146 -6.63 -11.72 11.53
C LEU A 146 -7.11 -10.34 11.96
N THR A 147 -6.54 -9.28 11.37
CA THR A 147 -6.82 -7.89 11.75
C THR A 147 -7.69 -7.16 10.73
N HIS A 148 -7.93 -7.76 9.56
CA HIS A 148 -8.60 -7.14 8.41
C HIS A 148 -7.93 -5.85 7.93
N LEU A 149 -6.65 -5.65 8.28
CA LEU A 149 -5.88 -4.48 7.89
C LEU A 149 -5.19 -4.67 6.53
N LEU A 150 -5.12 -3.57 5.77
CA LEU A 150 -4.35 -3.46 4.53
C LEU A 150 -3.04 -2.76 4.86
N GLU A 151 -1.95 -3.50 4.77
CA GLU A 151 -0.62 -3.00 5.11
C GLU A 151 0.21 -2.84 3.86
N PRO A 152 0.96 -1.74 3.68
CA PRO A 152 1.85 -1.62 2.54
C PRO A 152 2.78 -2.82 2.41
N ASN A 153 2.95 -3.30 1.17
CA ASN A 153 3.82 -4.43 0.88
C ASN A 153 5.32 -4.06 0.92
N GLY A 154 5.65 -2.76 1.07
CA GLY A 154 7.01 -2.21 1.06
C GLY A 154 7.63 -2.09 -0.34
N HIS A 155 6.83 -2.23 -1.40
CA HIS A 155 7.30 -2.09 -2.77
C HIS A 155 7.42 -0.62 -3.16
N MET A 156 8.41 -0.40 -4.01
CA MET A 156 8.63 0.84 -4.70
C MET A 156 8.03 0.76 -6.10
N TYR A 157 7.31 1.80 -6.49
CA TYR A 157 6.70 1.92 -7.81
C TYR A 157 7.34 3.08 -8.57
N VAL A 158 7.40 2.98 -9.90
CA VAL A 158 7.70 4.13 -10.76
C VAL A 158 6.52 4.39 -11.66
N VAL A 159 6.03 5.62 -11.60
CA VAL A 159 4.96 6.13 -12.45
C VAL A 159 5.60 6.95 -13.56
N ARG A 160 5.16 6.72 -14.79
CA ARG A 160 5.45 7.55 -15.95
C ARG A 160 4.17 8.29 -16.33
N THR A 161 4.20 9.61 -16.28
CA THR A 161 3.10 10.51 -16.65
C THR A 161 2.80 10.42 -18.15
N GLN A 162 1.71 11.04 -18.60
CA GLN A 162 1.38 11.07 -20.04
C GLN A 162 2.39 11.93 -20.83
N GLU A 163 2.97 12.91 -20.15
CA GLU A 163 4.00 13.85 -20.59
C GLU A 163 5.41 13.23 -20.56
N GLY A 164 5.53 11.98 -20.08
CA GLY A 164 6.78 11.23 -20.05
C GLY A 164 7.67 11.47 -18.84
N GLN A 165 7.25 12.34 -17.91
CA GLN A 165 7.93 12.54 -16.63
C GLN A 165 7.85 11.26 -15.78
N ARG A 166 8.84 11.05 -14.92
CA ARG A 166 8.88 9.87 -14.04
C ARG A 166 8.93 10.28 -12.59
N ALA A 167 8.20 9.57 -11.75
CA ALA A 167 8.28 9.71 -10.30
C ALA A 167 8.32 8.34 -9.64
N LYS A 168 9.15 8.21 -8.59
CA LYS A 168 9.12 7.06 -7.70
C LYS A 168 8.08 7.28 -6.61
N LEU A 169 7.42 6.21 -6.21
CA LEU A 169 6.26 6.21 -5.32
C LEU A 169 6.35 5.05 -4.34
N GLU A 170 6.08 5.31 -3.07
CA GLU A 170 5.89 4.28 -2.04
C GLU A 170 4.62 4.56 -1.25
N ILE A 171 3.73 3.57 -1.17
CA ILE A 171 2.53 3.69 -0.37
C ILE A 171 2.89 3.42 1.10
N LEU A 172 2.47 4.33 1.99
CA LEU A 172 2.78 4.32 3.42
C LEU A 172 1.58 3.92 4.29
N SER A 173 0.35 4.19 3.83
CA SER A 173 -0.87 3.83 4.57
C SER A 173 -2.13 3.83 3.70
N TYR A 174 -3.17 3.15 4.21
CA TYR A 174 -4.56 3.21 3.73
C TYR A 174 -5.53 3.93 4.70
N TYR A 175 -5.03 4.40 5.84
CA TYR A 175 -5.87 4.80 6.96
C TYR A 175 -5.74 6.27 7.29
N CYS A 176 -6.90 6.92 7.42
CA CYS A 176 -7.01 8.25 7.99
C CYS A 176 -6.83 8.16 9.52
N GLN A 177 -6.92 9.31 10.19
CA GLN A 177 -7.03 9.33 11.65
C GLN A 177 -8.11 8.38 12.18
N ARG A 178 -7.88 7.90 13.41
CA ARG A 178 -8.76 6.93 14.11
C ARG A 178 -8.94 5.62 13.34
N LEU A 179 -7.97 5.25 12.50
CA LEU A 179 -7.97 4.00 11.73
C LEU A 179 -9.14 3.90 10.72
N THR A 180 -9.59 5.04 10.19
CA THR A 180 -10.67 5.07 9.20
C THR A 180 -10.12 4.67 7.81
N PRO A 181 -10.61 3.62 7.14
CA PRO A 181 -10.08 3.19 5.85
C PRO A 181 -10.52 4.12 4.70
N GLY A 182 -9.58 4.46 3.82
CA GLY A 182 -9.87 5.27 2.63
C GLY A 182 -8.83 6.35 2.35
N CYS A 183 -7.88 6.60 3.25
CA CYS A 183 -6.81 7.55 3.02
C CYS A 183 -5.57 6.86 2.47
N VAL A 184 -5.32 6.99 1.17
CA VAL A 184 -4.07 6.47 0.59
C VAL A 184 -2.98 7.49 0.83
N THR A 185 -2.05 7.19 1.73
CA THR A 185 -0.86 7.99 1.97
C THR A 185 0.31 7.40 1.22
N PHE A 186 1.04 8.24 0.50
CA PHE A 186 2.25 7.85 -0.20
C PHE A 186 3.32 8.91 -0.11
N ARG A 187 4.58 8.48 -0.18
CA ARG A 187 5.70 9.38 -0.47
C ARG A 187 6.09 9.26 -1.93
N TYR A 188 6.47 10.37 -2.54
CA TYR A 188 6.91 10.40 -3.93
C TYR A 188 8.04 11.41 -4.17
N GLU A 189 8.80 11.16 -5.23
CA GLU A 189 9.88 12.04 -5.70
C GLU A 189 9.98 11.94 -7.22
N LYS A 190 10.03 13.09 -7.89
CA LYS A 190 10.27 13.16 -9.35
C LYS A 190 11.70 12.72 -9.65
N ILE A 191 11.84 11.76 -10.55
CA ILE A 191 13.14 11.29 -11.04
C ILE A 191 13.59 12.29 -12.09
N ARG A 192 14.63 13.06 -11.80
CA ARG A 192 15.22 13.98 -12.78
C ARG A 192 15.74 13.16 -13.96
N SER A 193 15.37 13.55 -15.17
CA SER A 193 16.06 13.04 -16.36
C SER A 193 17.53 13.45 -16.31
N PRO A 194 18.46 12.56 -16.70
CA PRO A 194 19.88 12.91 -16.84
C PRO A 194 20.09 14.01 -17.89
#